data_AF-A0A6N8U1Q2-F1
#
_entry.id   AF-A0A6N8U1Q2-F1
#
_cell.length_a   1.000
_cell.length_b   1.000
_cell.length_c   1.000
_cell.angle_alpha   90.00
_cell.angle_beta   90.00
_cell.angle_gamma   90.00
#
_symmetry.space_group_name_H-M   'P 1'
#
loop_
_entity.id
_entity.type
_entity.pdbx_description
1 polymer ?
#
loop_
_entity_poly.entity_id
_entity_poly.type
_entity_poly.pdbx_seq_one_letter_code
_entity_poly.pdbx_strand_id
1 'polypeptide(L)'
;MREVYFWEEAQKDYKKLDGTMKKWVDAAEERLALRGSEIGKDLGNTHYSKLAGFKELKNQKIGIRLIFKASSEGNIEIIEIVAIGKREDEKIFHTAERRRKNHL
;
A
#
# COMPACT_ATOMS: atom_id res chain seq x y z
N MET A 1 5.90 5.93 -18.48
CA MET A 1 5.14 5.12 -17.51
C MET A 1 6.12 4.75 -16.41
N ARG A 2 5.72 4.83 -15.14
CA ARG A 2 6.59 4.47 -14.01
C ARG A 2 6.50 2.98 -13.75
N GLU A 3 7.56 2.41 -13.22
CA GLU A 3 7.53 1.02 -12.77
C GLU A 3 6.88 0.94 -11.39
N VAL A 4 6.13 -0.13 -11.17
CA VAL A 4 5.48 -0.42 -9.89
C VAL A 4 6.01 -1.75 -9.38
N TYR A 5 6.53 -1.73 -8.16
CA TYR A 5 7.17 -2.87 -7.53
C TYR A 5 6.42 -3.27 -6.28
N PHE A 6 6.19 -4.56 -6.11
CA PHE A 6 5.63 -5.11 -4.88
C PHE A 6 6.78 -5.66 -4.05
N TRP A 7 6.91 -5.19 -2.81
CA TRP A 7 7.77 -5.86 -1.82
C TRP A 7 7.30 -7.31 -1.62
N GLU A 8 8.22 -8.18 -1.20
CA GLU A 8 7.94 -9.61 -1.08
C GLU A 8 6.72 -9.88 -0.19
N GLU A 9 6.59 -9.13 0.90
CA GLU A 9 5.44 -9.22 1.80
C GLU A 9 4.14 -8.74 1.13
N ALA A 10 4.17 -7.67 0.33
CA ALA A 10 3.02 -7.20 -0.44
C ALA A 10 2.58 -8.22 -1.51
N GLN A 11 3.54 -8.92 -2.14
CA GLN A 11 3.22 -10.01 -3.06
C GLN A 11 2.50 -11.16 -2.34
N LYS A 12 2.95 -11.50 -1.12
CA LYS A 12 2.30 -12.51 -0.27
C LYS A 12 0.89 -12.09 0.13
N ASP A 13 0.69 -10.80 0.42
CA ASP A 13 -0.63 -10.26 0.71
C ASP A 13 -1.57 -10.37 -0.49
N TYR A 14 -1.12 -9.90 -1.66
CA TYR A 14 -1.89 -9.96 -2.90
C TYR A 14 -2.36 -11.38 -3.21
N LYS A 15 -1.47 -12.38 -3.05
CA LYS A 15 -1.81 -13.79 -3.32
C LYS A 15 -2.99 -14.30 -2.49
N LYS A 16 -3.17 -13.79 -1.26
CA LYS A 16 -4.25 -14.18 -0.33
C LYS A 16 -5.59 -13.50 -0.61
N LEU A 17 -5.62 -12.48 -1.47
CA LEU A 17 -6.84 -11.75 -1.79
C LEU A 17 -7.82 -12.58 -2.65
N ASP A 18 -9.11 -12.29 -2.48
CA ASP A 18 -10.14 -12.78 -3.39
C ASP A 18 -10.07 -12.08 -4.77
N GLY A 19 -10.83 -12.60 -5.74
CA GLY A 19 -10.80 -12.10 -7.11
C GLY A 19 -11.28 -10.66 -7.28
N THR A 20 -12.18 -10.17 -6.42
CA THR A 20 -12.66 -8.78 -6.48
C THR A 20 -11.59 -7.82 -5.98
N MET A 21 -10.94 -8.18 -4.88
CA MET A 21 -9.84 -7.44 -4.29
C MET A 21 -8.61 -7.43 -5.21
N LYS A 22 -8.26 -8.56 -5.84
CA LYS A 22 -7.17 -8.63 -6.83
C LYS A 22 -7.39 -7.65 -7.98
N LYS A 23 -8.57 -7.70 -8.61
CA LYS A 23 -8.93 -6.75 -9.69
C LYS A 23 -8.80 -5.29 -9.27
N TRP A 24 -9.13 -4.97 -8.02
CA TRP A 24 -8.96 -3.61 -7.52
C TRP A 24 -7.49 -3.22 -7.36
N VAL A 25 -6.64 -4.14 -6.90
CA VAL A 25 -5.19 -3.92 -6.79
C VAL A 25 -4.55 -3.77 -8.17
N ASP A 26 -4.91 -4.62 -9.14
CA ASP A 26 -4.40 -4.54 -10.51
C ASP A 26 -4.73 -3.17 -11.13
N ALA A 27 -5.96 -2.70 -10.98
CA ALA A 27 -6.37 -1.37 -11.42
C ALA A 27 -5.66 -0.22 -10.65
N ALA A 28 -5.32 -0.45 -9.38
CA ALA A 28 -4.56 0.52 -8.59
C ALA A 28 -3.10 0.59 -9.08
N GLU A 29 -2.48 -0.54 -9.40
CA GLU A 29 -1.14 -0.64 -9.98
C GLU A 29 -1.06 0.12 -11.32
N GLU A 30 -1.98 -0.11 -12.25
CA GLU A 30 -2.03 0.61 -13.53
C GLU A 30 -2.12 2.12 -13.33
N ARG A 31 -2.96 2.57 -12.39
CA ARG A 31 -3.11 3.99 -12.07
C ARG A 31 -1.85 4.57 -11.44
N LEU A 32 -1.16 3.81 -10.59
CA LEU A 32 0.12 4.21 -9.99
C LEU A 32 1.22 4.30 -11.04
N ALA A 33 1.26 3.39 -12.01
CA ALA A 33 2.19 3.43 -13.13
C ALA A 33 2.01 4.71 -13.99
N LEU A 34 0.78 5.18 -14.14
CA LEU A 34 0.44 6.38 -14.90
C LEU A 34 0.66 7.68 -14.10
N ARG A 35 0.16 7.74 -12.87
CA ARG A 35 0.06 8.98 -12.07
C ARG A 35 1.11 9.10 -10.98
N GLY A 36 1.81 8.01 -10.65
CA GLY A 36 2.78 7.98 -9.56
C GLY A 36 2.17 8.39 -8.22
N SER A 37 2.91 9.20 -7.46
CA SER A 37 2.52 9.70 -6.14
C SER A 37 1.53 10.87 -6.14
N GLU A 38 1.03 11.29 -7.31
CA GLU A 38 -0.04 12.30 -7.41
C GLU A 38 -1.37 11.82 -6.85
N ILE A 39 -1.56 10.50 -6.77
CA ILE A 39 -2.77 9.87 -6.22
C ILE A 39 -2.50 9.33 -4.81
N GLY A 40 -3.57 9.00 -4.11
CA GLY A 40 -3.50 8.48 -2.76
C GLY A 40 -3.41 9.56 -1.68
N LYS A 41 -3.73 9.15 -0.46
CA LYS A 41 -3.70 10.02 0.71
C LYS A 41 -2.34 9.92 1.38
N ASP A 42 -1.72 11.05 1.70
CA ASP A 42 -0.49 11.07 2.49
C ASP A 42 -0.72 10.49 3.89
N LEU A 43 0.20 9.61 4.29
CA LEU A 43 0.30 9.09 5.64
C LEU A 43 1.25 9.97 6.45
N GLY A 44 0.94 10.12 7.73
CA GLY A 44 1.74 10.87 8.68
C GLY A 44 2.49 9.96 9.63
N ASN A 45 3.34 10.57 10.44
CA ASN A 45 3.85 9.91 11.63
C ASN A 45 2.80 9.98 12.73
N THR A 46 2.61 8.88 13.43
CA THR A 46 1.84 8.80 14.68
C THR A 46 2.76 8.35 15.81
N HIS A 47 2.27 8.31 17.04
CA HIS A 47 3.03 7.72 18.15
C HIS A 47 3.40 6.24 17.89
N TYR A 48 2.62 5.57 17.03
CA TYR A 48 2.65 4.13 16.80
C TYR A 48 3.25 3.71 15.45
N SER A 49 3.35 4.63 14.49
CA SER A 49 3.84 4.34 13.14
C SER A 49 4.59 5.53 12.54
N LYS A 50 5.75 5.28 11.92
CA LYS A 50 6.53 6.29 11.20
C LYS A 50 6.38 6.10 9.70
N LEU A 51 5.27 6.58 9.14
CA LEU A 51 4.88 6.41 7.73
C LEU A 51 4.84 7.74 6.96
N ALA A 52 5.45 8.81 7.49
CA ALA A 52 5.67 10.02 6.68
C ALA A 52 6.44 9.68 5.40
N GLY A 53 5.96 10.20 4.27
CA GLY A 53 6.48 9.87 2.93
C GLY A 53 5.82 8.66 2.26
N PHE A 54 4.91 7.98 2.96
CA PHE A 54 4.08 6.91 2.40
C PHE A 54 2.70 7.45 2.07
N LYS A 55 2.01 6.77 1.16
CA LYS A 55 0.67 7.10 0.70
C LYS A 55 -0.24 5.87 0.72
N GLU A 56 -1.53 6.12 0.77
CA GLU A 56 -2.57 5.11 0.85
C GLU A 56 -3.59 5.24 -0.28
N LEU A 57 -3.92 4.12 -0.91
CA LEU A 57 -5.17 3.93 -1.65
C LEU A 57 -6.10 3.03 -0.84
N LYS A 58 -7.39 3.38 -0.76
CA LYS A 58 -8.40 2.56 -0.08
C LYS A 58 -9.70 2.48 -0.85
N ASN A 59 -10.36 1.34 -0.70
CA ASN A 59 -11.75 1.17 -1.13
C ASN A 59 -12.56 0.55 0.01
N GLN A 60 -13.33 1.41 0.67
CA GLN A 60 -14.14 1.04 1.84
C GLN A 60 -15.27 0.07 1.50
N LYS A 61 -15.79 0.10 0.26
CA LYS A 61 -16.93 -0.76 -0.15
C LYS A 61 -16.54 -2.24 -0.17
N ILE A 62 -15.33 -2.53 -0.62
CA ILE A 62 -14.79 -3.90 -0.67
C ILE A 62 -13.83 -4.19 0.48
N GLY A 63 -13.61 -3.23 1.39
CA GLY A 63 -12.74 -3.39 2.55
C GLY A 63 -11.27 -3.68 2.18
N ILE A 64 -10.65 -2.86 1.32
CA ILE A 64 -9.23 -3.03 0.96
C ILE A 64 -8.43 -1.73 1.12
N ARG A 65 -7.16 -1.88 1.50
CA ARG A 65 -6.16 -0.82 1.58
C ARG A 65 -4.85 -1.27 0.93
N LEU A 66 -4.18 -0.35 0.26
CA LEU A 66 -2.87 -0.51 -0.34
C LEU A 66 -1.98 0.67 0.09
N ILE A 67 -0.82 0.36 0.67
CA ILE A 67 0.16 1.35 1.13
C ILE A 67 1.38 1.29 0.21
N PHE A 68 1.83 2.46 -0.24
CA PHE A 68 2.93 2.59 -1.17
C PHE A 68 3.81 3.82 -0.86
N LYS A 69 4.99 3.89 -1.48
CA LYS A 69 5.82 5.10 -1.54
C LYS A 69 6.37 5.33 -2.94
N ALA A 70 6.79 6.56 -3.23
CA ALA A 70 7.65 6.82 -4.37
C ALA A 70 9.12 6.67 -3.96
N SER A 71 9.90 6.00 -4.80
CA SER A 71 11.36 5.98 -4.72
C SER A 71 11.94 7.34 -5.15
N SER A 72 13.23 7.55 -4.89
CA SER A 72 13.98 8.73 -5.35
C SER A 72 13.99 8.88 -6.88
N GLU A 73 13.84 7.78 -7.61
CA GLU A 73 13.81 7.75 -9.08
C GLU A 73 12.40 7.94 -9.65
N GLY A 74 11.39 8.07 -8.79
CA GLY A 74 9.99 8.27 -9.18
C GLY A 74 9.22 6.97 -9.48
N ASN A 75 9.84 5.80 -9.34
CA ASN A 75 9.16 4.51 -9.34
C ASN A 75 8.32 4.32 -8.07
N ILE A 76 7.30 3.46 -8.14
CA ILE A 76 6.39 3.20 -7.02
C ILE A 76 6.70 1.86 -6.37
N GLU A 77 6.77 1.85 -5.05
CA GLU A 77 6.94 0.65 -4.25
C GLU A 77 5.67 0.41 -3.42
N ILE A 78 4.98 -0.71 -3.64
CA ILE A 78 3.85 -1.19 -2.84
C ILE A 78 4.40 -2.06 -1.71
N ILE A 79 4.10 -1.67 -0.48
CA ILE A 79 4.68 -2.24 0.75
C ILE A 79 3.70 -3.15 1.48
N GLU A 80 2.41 -2.83 1.42
CA GLU A 80 1.37 -3.52 2.17
C GLU A 80 0.08 -3.52 1.38
N ILE A 81 -0.61 -4.67 1.36
CA ILE A 81 -1.99 -4.76 0.89
C ILE A 81 -2.80 -5.49 1.95
N VAL A 82 -3.91 -4.90 2.40
CA VAL A 82 -4.72 -5.50 3.46
C VAL A 82 -6.18 -5.51 3.08
N ALA A 83 -6.79 -6.68 3.19
CA ALA A 83 -8.24 -6.85 3.28
C ALA A 83 -8.68 -6.53 4.71
N ILE A 84 -9.41 -5.42 4.91
CA ILE A 84 -9.78 -4.87 6.21
C ILE A 84 -11.15 -5.40 6.64
N GLY A 85 -11.20 -6.09 7.78
CA GLY A 85 -12.41 -6.27 8.58
C GLY A 85 -12.63 -5.09 9.56
N LYS A 86 -13.85 -4.91 10.08
CA LYS A 86 -14.30 -3.78 10.94
C LYS A 86 -13.45 -3.43 12.19
N ARG A 87 -12.40 -4.19 12.54
CA ARG A 87 -11.61 -4.03 13.79
C ARG A 87 -10.08 -4.00 13.62
N GLU A 88 -9.55 -3.89 12.40
CA GLU A 88 -8.10 -4.07 12.16
C GLU A 88 -7.30 -2.81 11.77
N ASP A 89 -7.96 -1.64 11.66
CA ASP A 89 -7.34 -0.42 11.09
C ASP A 89 -6.01 0.02 11.75
N GLU A 90 -5.84 -0.10 13.08
CA GLU A 90 -4.59 0.32 13.75
C GLU A 90 -3.43 -0.69 13.56
N LYS A 91 -3.71 -2.00 13.53
CA LYS A 91 -2.68 -3.04 13.42
C LYS A 91 -1.95 -3.01 12.07
N ILE A 92 -2.59 -2.45 11.06
CA ILE A 92 -2.05 -2.37 9.70
C ILE A 92 -0.89 -1.39 9.64
N PHE A 93 -1.00 -0.22 10.27
CA PHE A 93 0.08 0.77 10.28
C PHE A 93 1.32 0.27 11.03
N HIS A 94 1.14 -0.54 12.07
CA HIS A 94 2.25 -1.24 12.73
C HIS A 94 2.95 -2.26 11.83
N THR A 95 2.16 -3.02 11.04
CA THR A 95 2.74 -4.00 10.10
C THR A 95 3.51 -3.31 8.99
N ALA A 96 2.96 -2.25 8.41
CA ALA A 96 3.65 -1.43 7.41
C ALA A 96 4.93 -0.78 7.99
N GLU A 97 4.90 -0.28 9.23
CA GLU A 97 6.08 0.29 9.89
C GLU A 97 7.17 -0.77 10.14
N ARG A 98 6.78 -1.97 10.55
CA ARG A 98 7.71 -3.09 10.74
C ARG A 98 8.36 -3.49 9.42
N ARG A 99 7.57 -3.63 8.34
CA ARG A 99 8.12 -3.92 7.00
C ARG A 99 9.05 -2.82 6.56
N ARG A 100 8.67 -1.55 6.76
CA ARG A 100 9.53 -0.40 6.45
C ARG A 100 10.93 -0.55 7.06
N LYS A 101 11.02 -0.90 8.36
CA LYS A 101 12.31 -1.11 9.06
C LYS A 101 13.17 -2.25 8.50
N ASN A 102 12.58 -3.21 7.80
CA ASN A 102 13.33 -4.32 7.21
C ASN A 102 13.96 -3.97 5.86
N HIS A 103 13.45 -2.94 5.19
CA HIS A 103 13.82 -2.56 3.83
C HIS A 103 14.47 -1.16 3.73
N LEU A 104 14.52 -0.40 4.83
CA LEU A 104 15.17 0.92 4.96
C LEU A 104 16.04 0.96 6.22
#